data_AF-A0A3S1T338-F1
#
_entry.id   AF-A0A3S1T338-F1
#
_cell.length_a   1.000
_cell.length_b   1.000
_cell.length_c   1.000
_cell.angle_alpha   90.00
_cell.angle_beta   90.00
_cell.angle_gamma   90.00
#
_symmetry.space_group_name_H-M   'P 1'
#
loop_
_entity.id
_entity.type
_entity.pdbx_description
1 polymer ?
#
loop_
_entity_poly.entity_id
_entity_poly.type
_entity_poly.pdbx_seq_one_letter_code
_entity_poly.pdbx_strand_id
1 'polypeptide(L)'
;MVGQGGWVEVPATKKLQLGVDDPDVVPLRKRLMVSGDLSQSAGISTAFDSYVDSAVKRFQLRHGLPADGSMGKYTYAAMNVSAQIRLGQLQTNLQRLREKAGTLGSRYVLVDIPAAQVEAVENDRVVLRHTAIVGKIDRQTPIVNSKITEIIVNPYWNAPVSIVRKDIIPLMRKNPDYLKNSHIRLFAPDGSEVDPMNVDWSTDDAAKYRFRQDPGSENAMASVKINFPSPDGVYMHDTPQQSLFGKMLRFDSSGCVRVQNVRD
;
A
#
# COMPACT_ATOMS: atom_id res chain seq x y z
N MET A 1 10.84 -28.37 9.81
CA MET A 1 10.44 -27.83 8.48
C MET A 1 11.64 -27.51 7.59
N VAL A 2 12.41 -26.43 7.80
CA VAL A 2 13.57 -26.11 6.93
C VAL A 2 14.62 -27.22 6.90
N GLY A 3 15.07 -27.67 8.09
CA GLY A 3 16.00 -28.81 8.21
C GLY A 3 15.45 -30.17 7.74
N GLN A 4 14.19 -30.23 7.28
CA GLN A 4 13.54 -31.42 6.73
C GLN A 4 13.26 -31.27 5.21
N GLY A 5 13.88 -30.28 4.54
CA GLY A 5 13.70 -30.05 3.10
C GLY A 5 12.63 -29.02 2.72
N GLY A 6 11.95 -28.39 3.71
CA GLY A 6 10.96 -27.36 3.47
C GLY A 6 9.56 -27.89 3.13
N TRP A 7 8.83 -27.15 2.30
CA TRP A 7 7.51 -27.56 1.79
C TRP A 7 7.57 -27.78 0.28
N VAL A 8 6.68 -28.66 -0.20
CA VAL A 8 6.54 -29.01 -1.62
C VAL A 8 6.12 -27.79 -2.43
N GLU A 9 6.76 -27.59 -3.58
CA GLU A 9 6.34 -26.60 -4.56
C GLU A 9 5.05 -27.05 -5.25
N VAL A 10 4.09 -26.13 -5.41
CA VAL A 10 2.85 -26.42 -6.11
C VAL A 10 3.01 -26.06 -7.59
N PRO A 11 2.79 -26.97 -8.54
CA PRO A 11 2.90 -26.66 -9.96
C PRO A 11 2.01 -25.48 -10.36
N ALA A 12 2.63 -24.42 -10.87
CA ALA A 12 1.94 -23.18 -11.29
C ALA A 12 1.61 -23.20 -12.79
N THR A 13 1.12 -24.34 -13.30
CA THR A 13 0.92 -24.60 -14.73
C THR A 13 -0.48 -24.22 -15.22
N LYS A 14 -1.47 -24.21 -14.33
CA LYS A 14 -2.88 -23.96 -14.65
C LYS A 14 -3.61 -23.30 -13.47
N LYS A 15 -4.80 -22.76 -13.73
CA LYS A 15 -5.67 -22.24 -12.67
C LYS A 15 -6.41 -23.40 -12.01
N LEU A 16 -6.23 -23.56 -10.70
CA LEU A 16 -7.02 -24.48 -9.87
C LEU A 16 -8.08 -23.69 -9.07
N GLN A 17 -9.30 -24.21 -9.01
CA GLN A 17 -10.43 -23.59 -8.30
C GLN A 17 -11.49 -24.65 -7.97
N LEU A 18 -12.47 -24.29 -7.14
CA LEU A 18 -13.56 -25.18 -6.73
C LEU A 18 -14.18 -25.94 -7.91
N GLY A 19 -14.30 -27.27 -7.75
CA GLY A 19 -14.89 -28.18 -8.73
C GLY A 19 -13.91 -28.77 -9.74
N VAL A 20 -12.66 -28.32 -9.77
CA VAL A 20 -11.61 -28.94 -10.60
C VAL A 20 -11.16 -30.28 -9.99
N ASP A 21 -11.03 -31.31 -10.82
CA ASP A 21 -10.31 -32.55 -10.49
C ASP A 21 -9.00 -32.57 -11.29
N ASP A 22 -7.86 -32.49 -10.59
CA ASP A 22 -6.55 -32.40 -11.22
C ASP A 22 -5.43 -32.97 -10.31
N PRO A 23 -4.44 -33.70 -10.86
CA PRO A 23 -3.29 -34.19 -10.10
C PRO A 23 -2.52 -33.11 -9.32
N ASP A 24 -2.50 -31.86 -9.79
CA ASP A 24 -1.80 -30.74 -9.15
C ASP A 24 -2.51 -30.29 -7.84
N VAL A 25 -3.72 -30.76 -7.56
CA VAL A 25 -4.39 -30.54 -6.27
C VAL A 25 -3.72 -31.34 -5.15
N VAL A 26 -3.08 -32.46 -5.46
CA VAL A 26 -2.36 -33.27 -4.46
C VAL A 26 -1.20 -32.50 -3.81
N PRO A 27 -0.23 -31.92 -4.56
CA PRO A 27 0.81 -31.09 -3.96
C PRO A 27 0.25 -29.83 -3.30
N LEU A 28 -0.83 -29.23 -3.82
CA LEU A 28 -1.52 -28.11 -3.18
C LEU A 28 -2.04 -28.46 -1.78
N ARG A 29 -2.74 -29.60 -1.64
CA ARG A 29 -3.24 -30.09 -0.35
C ARG A 29 -2.10 -30.29 0.64
N LYS A 30 -1.03 -30.98 0.23
CA LYS A 30 0.16 -31.19 1.07
C LYS A 30 0.76 -29.84 1.52
N ARG A 31 0.85 -28.87 0.60
CA ARG A 31 1.38 -27.54 0.89
C ARG A 31 0.53 -26.77 1.91
N LEU A 32 -0.80 -26.78 1.75
CA LEU A 32 -1.76 -26.12 2.66
C LEU A 32 -1.82 -26.80 4.03
N MET A 33 -1.68 -28.13 4.06
CA MET A 33 -1.58 -28.92 5.29
C MET A 33 -0.33 -28.56 6.10
N VAL A 34 0.82 -28.39 5.44
CA VAL A 34 2.08 -27.99 6.10
C VAL A 34 1.99 -26.58 6.70
N SER A 35 1.28 -25.66 6.05
CA SER A 35 1.06 -24.32 6.61
C SER A 35 -0.11 -24.21 7.59
N GLY A 36 -0.81 -25.32 7.87
CA GLY A 36 -1.98 -25.32 8.75
C GLY A 36 -3.22 -24.66 8.15
N ASP A 37 -3.21 -24.34 6.85
CA ASP A 37 -4.37 -23.79 6.15
C ASP A 37 -5.42 -24.88 5.87
N LEU A 38 -5.03 -26.16 5.80
CA LEU A 38 -5.90 -27.32 5.61
C LEU A 38 -5.66 -28.38 6.71
N SER A 39 -6.74 -28.94 7.27
CA SER A 39 -6.62 -30.03 8.26
C SER A 39 -6.03 -31.28 7.63
N GLN A 40 -5.16 -31.99 8.36
CA GLN A 40 -4.62 -33.29 7.95
C GLN A 40 -5.74 -34.33 7.71
N SER A 41 -6.85 -34.23 8.45
CA SER A 41 -8.01 -35.12 8.30
C SER A 41 -8.75 -34.95 6.97
N ALA A 42 -8.50 -33.87 6.21
CA ALA A 42 -9.10 -33.69 4.89
C ALA A 42 -8.57 -34.69 3.84
N GLY A 43 -7.46 -35.37 4.13
CA GLY A 43 -6.86 -36.40 3.28
C GLY A 43 -6.18 -35.84 2.02
N ILE A 44 -5.69 -36.74 1.18
CA ILE A 44 -5.08 -36.41 -0.11
C ILE A 44 -6.02 -36.88 -1.23
N SER A 45 -6.30 -35.98 -2.17
CA SER A 45 -7.21 -36.18 -3.31
C SER A 45 -6.81 -35.25 -4.46
N THR A 46 -7.24 -35.58 -5.67
CA THR A 46 -7.13 -34.72 -6.86
C THR A 46 -8.27 -33.70 -6.96
N ALA A 47 -9.31 -33.83 -6.13
CA ALA A 47 -10.44 -32.91 -6.12
C ALA A 47 -10.14 -31.60 -5.36
N PHE A 48 -10.33 -30.48 -6.05
CA PHE A 48 -10.40 -29.15 -5.46
C PHE A 48 -11.82 -28.93 -4.90
N ASP A 49 -12.04 -29.47 -3.71
CA ASP A 49 -13.30 -29.41 -2.98
C ASP A 49 -13.43 -28.15 -2.12
N SER A 50 -14.53 -28.05 -1.38
CA SER A 50 -14.83 -26.91 -0.50
C SER A 50 -13.82 -26.76 0.64
N TYR A 51 -13.15 -27.84 1.07
CA TYR A 51 -12.09 -27.77 2.08
C TYR A 51 -10.84 -27.08 1.52
N VAL A 52 -10.45 -27.44 0.29
CA VAL A 52 -9.32 -26.79 -0.40
C VAL A 52 -9.64 -25.34 -0.73
N ASP A 53 -10.85 -25.03 -1.23
CA ASP A 53 -11.30 -23.65 -1.47
C ASP A 53 -11.18 -22.78 -0.22
N SER A 54 -11.71 -23.26 0.91
CA SER A 54 -11.62 -22.55 2.19
C SER A 54 -10.17 -22.39 2.67
N ALA A 55 -9.32 -23.38 2.44
CA ALA A 55 -7.90 -23.34 2.79
C ALA A 55 -7.12 -22.34 1.92
N VAL A 56 -7.39 -22.30 0.62
CA VAL A 56 -6.79 -21.31 -0.29
C VAL A 56 -7.23 -19.90 0.09
N LYS A 57 -8.51 -19.69 0.44
CA LYS A 57 -9.00 -18.39 0.94
C LYS A 57 -8.29 -17.95 2.22
N ARG A 58 -8.11 -18.87 3.19
CA ARG A 58 -7.30 -18.59 4.40
C ARG A 58 -5.87 -18.21 4.06
N PHE A 59 -5.24 -18.97 3.16
CA PHE A 59 -3.90 -18.69 2.67
C PHE A 59 -3.82 -17.31 2.02
N GLN A 60 -4.77 -16.96 1.15
CA GLN A 60 -4.81 -15.67 0.46
C GLN A 60 -4.94 -14.51 1.45
N LEU A 61 -5.88 -14.60 2.42
CA LEU A 61 -6.08 -13.57 3.44
C LEU A 61 -4.81 -13.29 4.24
N ARG A 62 -4.12 -14.32 4.73
CA ARG A 62 -2.89 -14.15 5.53
C ARG A 62 -1.67 -13.69 4.72
N HIS A 63 -1.79 -13.66 3.38
CA HIS A 63 -0.77 -13.09 2.49
C HIS A 63 -1.20 -11.74 1.88
N GLY A 64 -2.31 -11.16 2.33
CA GLY A 64 -2.82 -9.89 1.80
C GLY A 64 -3.34 -9.97 0.37
N LEU A 65 -3.73 -11.17 -0.09
CA LEU A 65 -4.31 -11.40 -1.41
C LEU A 65 -5.86 -11.44 -1.31
N PRO A 66 -6.59 -11.15 -2.40
CA PRO A 66 -8.03 -11.35 -2.46
C PRO A 66 -8.37 -12.82 -2.23
N ALA A 67 -9.34 -13.07 -1.36
CA ALA A 67 -9.75 -14.41 -0.95
C ALA A 67 -10.77 -15.01 -1.92
N ASP A 68 -10.42 -15.11 -3.20
CA ASP A 68 -11.29 -15.64 -4.24
C ASP A 68 -11.30 -17.18 -4.33
N GLY A 69 -10.44 -17.86 -3.55
CA GLY A 69 -10.32 -19.33 -3.54
C GLY A 69 -9.68 -19.91 -4.80
N SER A 70 -9.19 -19.06 -5.70
CA SER A 70 -8.56 -19.45 -6.95
C SER A 70 -7.04 -19.41 -6.86
N MET A 71 -6.39 -20.44 -7.40
CA MET A 71 -4.95 -20.47 -7.59
C MET A 71 -4.56 -19.67 -8.84
N GLY A 72 -4.39 -18.36 -8.67
CA GLY A 72 -3.87 -17.44 -9.70
C GLY A 72 -2.37 -17.19 -9.59
N LYS A 73 -1.83 -16.41 -10.54
CA LYS A 73 -0.40 -16.03 -10.61
C LYS A 73 0.16 -15.57 -9.26
N TYR A 74 -0.54 -14.68 -8.56
CA TYR A 74 -0.08 -14.15 -7.28
C TYR A 74 -0.20 -15.15 -6.12
N THR A 75 -1.24 -15.99 -6.10
CA THR A 75 -1.39 -17.07 -5.10
C THR A 75 -0.24 -18.06 -5.24
N TYR A 76 0.06 -18.51 -6.46
CA TYR A 76 1.20 -19.40 -6.74
C TYR A 76 2.54 -18.76 -6.34
N ALA A 77 2.79 -17.52 -6.76
CA ALA A 77 4.02 -16.82 -6.41
C ALA A 77 4.23 -16.71 -4.90
N ALA A 78 3.18 -16.42 -4.13
CA ALA A 78 3.25 -16.34 -2.67
C ALA A 78 3.46 -17.72 -2.01
N MET A 79 2.83 -18.77 -2.55
CA MET A 79 2.84 -20.14 -2.02
C MET A 79 4.18 -20.84 -2.25
N ASN A 80 4.79 -20.60 -3.40
CA ASN A 80 6.04 -21.22 -3.83
C ASN A 80 7.30 -20.46 -3.37
N VAL A 81 7.17 -19.43 -2.52
CA VAL A 81 8.32 -18.93 -1.76
C VAL A 81 8.81 -20.07 -0.88
N SER A 82 10.07 -20.49 -1.04
CA SER A 82 10.62 -21.64 -0.32
C SER A 82 10.71 -21.39 1.19
N ALA A 83 10.69 -22.47 1.98
CA ALA A 83 10.84 -22.38 3.43
C ALA A 83 12.17 -21.71 3.85
N GLN A 84 13.24 -21.90 3.07
CA GLN A 84 14.53 -21.25 3.30
C GLN A 84 14.45 -19.73 3.11
N ILE A 85 13.79 -19.27 2.05
CA ILE A 85 13.58 -17.83 1.83
C ILE A 85 12.69 -17.25 2.95
N ARG A 86 11.61 -17.94 3.35
CA ARG A 86 10.76 -17.50 4.46
C ARG A 86 11.54 -17.42 5.78
N LEU A 87 12.43 -18.36 6.06
CA LEU A 87 13.29 -18.30 7.25
C LEU A 87 14.17 -17.04 7.23
N GLY A 88 14.83 -16.75 6.10
CA GLY A 88 15.63 -15.53 5.96
C GLY A 88 14.81 -14.25 6.14
N GLN A 89 13.58 -14.21 5.60
CA GLN A 89 12.65 -13.10 5.82
C GLN A 89 12.26 -12.94 7.30
N LEU A 90 11.97 -14.05 8.00
CA LEU A 90 11.65 -14.04 9.43
C LEU A 90 12.84 -13.58 10.27
N GLN A 91 14.06 -14.03 9.97
CA GLN A 91 15.28 -13.60 10.66
C GLN A 91 15.53 -12.09 10.46
N THR A 92 15.36 -11.60 9.24
CA THR A 92 15.50 -10.17 8.92
C THR A 92 14.45 -9.34 9.67
N ASN A 93 13.19 -9.77 9.67
CA ASN A 93 12.13 -9.06 10.38
C ASN A 93 12.27 -9.14 11.90
N LEU A 94 12.79 -10.25 12.45
CA LEU A 94 13.10 -10.36 13.87
C LEU A 94 14.16 -9.33 14.30
N GLN A 95 15.19 -9.13 13.48
CA GLN A 95 16.19 -8.09 13.73
C GLN A 95 15.57 -6.69 13.74
N ARG A 96 14.75 -6.37 12.73
CA ARG A 96 14.01 -5.09 12.66
C ARG A 96 13.11 -4.86 13.87
N LEU A 97 12.41 -5.90 14.33
CA LEU A 97 11.55 -5.82 15.51
C LEU A 97 12.37 -5.56 16.77
N ARG A 98 13.51 -6.24 16.93
CA ARG A 98 14.42 -6.03 18.07
C ARG A 98 14.99 -4.62 18.11
N GLU A 99 15.34 -4.05 16.97
CA GLU A 99 15.83 -2.66 16.87
C GLU A 99 14.76 -1.63 17.26
N LYS A 100 13.48 -1.93 17.03
CA LYS A 100 12.36 -1.06 17.40
C LYS A 100 11.86 -1.29 18.83
N ALA A 101 11.98 -2.50 19.35
CA ALA A 101 11.46 -2.89 20.66
C ALA A 101 11.99 -1.96 21.77
N GLY A 102 11.08 -1.47 22.63
CA GLY A 102 11.40 -0.59 23.75
C GLY A 102 11.63 0.89 23.40
N THR A 103 11.65 1.28 22.13
CA THR A 103 11.91 2.67 21.71
C THR A 103 10.66 3.47 21.35
N LEU A 104 9.52 2.80 21.12
CA LEU A 104 8.32 3.42 20.57
C LEU A 104 7.43 4.13 21.62
N GLY A 105 7.71 3.93 22.92
CA GLY A 105 6.87 4.41 24.01
C GLY A 105 5.51 3.69 24.08
N SER A 106 4.62 4.16 24.95
CA SER A 106 3.31 3.54 25.17
C SER A 106 2.26 3.93 24.12
N ARG A 107 2.49 4.98 23.32
CA ARG A 107 1.55 5.42 22.28
C ARG A 107 2.29 5.86 21.02
N TYR A 108 1.98 5.21 19.90
CA TYR A 108 2.64 5.49 18.62
C TYR A 108 1.74 5.16 17.42
N VAL A 109 2.09 5.69 16.26
CA VAL A 109 1.51 5.32 14.97
C VAL A 109 2.55 4.55 14.17
N LEU A 110 2.20 3.37 13.69
CA LEU A 110 3.04 2.52 12.86
C LEU A 110 2.46 2.45 11.46
N VAL A 111 3.29 2.78 10.47
CA VAL A 111 2.99 2.54 9.05
C VAL A 111 3.78 1.30 8.60
N ASP A 112 3.08 0.23 8.28
CA ASP A 112 3.68 -0.93 7.59
C ASP A 112 3.56 -0.69 6.08
N ILE A 113 4.68 -0.24 5.48
CA ILE A 113 4.73 0.14 4.07
C ILE A 113 4.44 -1.07 3.15
N PRO A 114 5.11 -2.24 3.30
CA PRO A 114 4.77 -3.42 2.50
C PRO A 114 3.32 -3.90 2.64
N ALA A 115 2.72 -3.80 3.83
CA ALA A 115 1.33 -4.15 4.05
C ALA A 115 0.35 -3.06 3.58
N ALA A 116 0.84 -1.85 3.32
CA ALA A 116 0.05 -0.65 3.07
C ALA A 116 -1.06 -0.51 4.14
N GLN A 117 -0.63 -0.47 5.40
CA GLN A 117 -1.49 -0.44 6.58
C GLN A 117 -0.94 0.54 7.61
N VAL A 118 -1.84 1.21 8.33
CA VAL A 118 -1.51 2.11 9.45
C VAL A 118 -2.19 1.61 10.71
N GLU A 119 -1.46 1.59 11.81
CA GLU A 119 -1.97 1.21 13.13
C GLU A 119 -1.64 2.30 14.14
N ALA A 120 -2.63 2.71 14.94
CA ALA A 120 -2.38 3.44 16.16
C ALA A 120 -2.34 2.44 17.32
N VAL A 121 -1.25 2.48 18.08
CA VAL A 121 -1.02 1.59 19.22
C VAL A 121 -1.02 2.41 20.49
N GLU A 122 -1.71 1.91 21.51
CA GLU A 122 -1.72 2.46 22.86
C GLU A 122 -1.61 1.30 23.88
N ASN A 123 -0.64 1.39 24.79
CA ASN A 123 -0.35 0.40 25.83
C ASN A 123 -0.31 -1.04 25.27
N ASP A 124 0.51 -1.24 24.24
CA ASP A 124 0.72 -2.51 23.53
C ASP A 124 -0.53 -3.10 22.85
N ARG A 125 -1.58 -2.28 22.66
CA ARG A 125 -2.80 -2.68 21.95
C ARG A 125 -3.03 -1.80 20.72
N VAL A 126 -3.35 -2.42 19.60
CA VAL A 126 -3.82 -1.72 18.41
C VAL A 126 -5.22 -1.17 18.73
N VAL A 127 -5.34 0.15 18.84
CA VAL A 127 -6.62 0.83 19.13
C VAL A 127 -7.31 1.31 17.86
N LEU A 128 -6.55 1.61 16.80
CA LEU A 128 -7.08 1.93 15.48
C LEU A 128 -6.25 1.23 14.40
N ARG A 129 -6.91 0.83 13.32
CA ARG A 129 -6.30 0.17 12.17
C ARG A 129 -6.95 0.68 10.89
N HIS A 130 -6.14 1.19 9.98
CA HIS A 130 -6.59 1.75 8.71
C HIS A 130 -5.84 1.11 7.53
N THR A 131 -6.55 0.98 6.42
CA THR A 131 -5.93 0.68 5.13
C THR A 131 -5.15 1.92 4.66
N ALA A 132 -3.98 1.71 4.08
CA ALA A 132 -3.17 2.78 3.49
C ALA A 132 -2.94 2.58 1.99
N ILE A 133 -2.54 3.68 1.34
CA ILE A 133 -1.90 3.69 0.02
C ILE A 133 -0.52 4.34 0.20
N VAL A 134 0.51 3.66 -0.28
CA VAL A 134 1.91 4.07 -0.12
C VAL A 134 2.55 4.33 -1.49
N GLY A 135 3.82 4.74 -1.47
CA GLY A 135 4.58 5.14 -2.65
C GLY A 135 4.68 4.04 -3.71
N LYS A 136 4.63 4.45 -4.98
CA LYS A 136 4.98 3.60 -6.13
C LYS A 136 6.42 3.11 -6.05
N ILE A 137 6.77 2.09 -6.83
CA ILE A 137 8.13 1.54 -6.89
C ILE A 137 9.17 2.60 -7.29
N ASP A 138 8.82 3.54 -8.18
CA ASP A 138 9.69 4.64 -8.63
C ASP A 138 9.64 5.89 -7.72
N ARG A 139 8.77 5.88 -6.69
CA ARG A 139 8.54 6.98 -5.74
C ARG A 139 8.15 6.43 -4.36
N GLN A 140 9.03 5.62 -3.80
CA GLN A 140 8.75 4.84 -2.59
C GLN A 140 8.50 5.74 -1.39
N THR A 141 7.65 5.27 -0.47
CA THR A 141 7.53 5.89 0.85
C THR A 141 8.83 5.67 1.62
N PRO A 142 9.49 6.74 2.11
CA PRO A 142 10.74 6.61 2.85
C PRO A 142 10.50 6.02 4.25
N ILE A 143 11.51 5.37 4.80
CA ILE A 143 11.50 4.91 6.19
C ILE A 143 11.77 6.13 7.09
N VAL A 144 10.78 6.52 7.89
CA VAL A 144 10.86 7.67 8.78
C VAL A 144 10.54 7.24 10.21
N ASN A 145 11.32 7.76 11.18
CA ASN A 145 10.97 7.78 12.60
C ASN A 145 10.85 9.22 13.05
N SER A 146 9.65 9.66 13.39
CA SER A 146 9.35 11.06 13.68
C SER A 146 8.15 11.16 14.62
N LYS A 147 7.85 12.39 15.06
CA LYS A 147 6.70 12.68 15.91
C LYS A 147 5.65 13.44 15.11
N ILE A 148 4.40 12.99 15.21
CA ILE A 148 3.25 13.75 14.72
C ILE A 148 3.23 15.08 15.48
N THR A 149 3.22 16.18 14.74
CA THR A 149 3.29 17.54 15.29
C THR A 149 1.99 18.32 15.10
N GLU A 150 1.23 17.98 14.06
CA GLU A 150 0.03 18.72 13.70
C GLU A 150 -0.96 17.82 12.94
N ILE A 151 -2.25 18.06 13.18
CA ILE A 151 -3.35 17.52 12.39
C ILE A 151 -4.11 18.72 11.84
N ILE A 152 -4.14 18.86 10.52
CA ILE A 152 -4.84 19.92 9.81
C ILE A 152 -6.13 19.36 9.22
N VAL A 153 -7.26 19.94 9.59
CA VAL A 153 -8.58 19.61 9.02
C VAL A 153 -8.87 20.57 7.85
N ASN A 154 -9.42 20.02 6.77
CA ASN A 154 -9.70 20.74 5.52
C ASN A 154 -8.48 21.52 5.01
N PRO A 155 -7.35 20.84 4.75
CA PRO A 155 -6.09 21.51 4.46
C PRO A 155 -6.07 22.10 3.03
N TYR A 156 -5.35 23.20 2.85
CA TYR A 156 -4.84 23.56 1.53
C TYR A 156 -3.84 22.49 1.07
N TRP A 157 -3.95 22.04 -0.19
CA TRP A 157 -2.90 21.21 -0.78
C TRP A 157 -1.91 22.09 -1.55
N ASN A 158 -0.64 22.02 -1.18
CA ASN A 158 0.44 22.66 -1.93
C ASN A 158 1.23 21.56 -2.64
N ALA A 159 1.23 21.58 -3.98
CA ALA A 159 1.88 20.52 -4.74
C ALA A 159 3.41 20.61 -4.58
N PRO A 160 4.09 19.52 -4.15
CA PRO A 160 5.54 19.49 -4.11
C PRO A 160 6.14 19.68 -5.51
N VAL A 161 7.31 20.30 -5.59
CA VAL A 161 8.04 20.54 -6.86
C VAL A 161 8.20 19.25 -7.69
N SER A 162 8.42 18.11 -7.04
CA SER A 162 8.52 16.82 -7.71
C SER A 162 7.22 16.39 -8.41
N ILE A 163 6.05 16.68 -7.81
CA ILE A 163 4.74 16.43 -8.42
C ILE A 163 4.48 17.39 -9.57
N VAL A 164 4.86 18.66 -9.40
CA VAL A 164 4.75 19.66 -10.46
C VAL A 164 5.48 19.17 -11.72
N ARG A 165 6.75 18.79 -11.56
CA ARG A 165 7.59 18.31 -12.68
C ARG A 165 7.10 16.99 -13.27
N LYS A 166 6.83 16.00 -12.44
CA LYS A 166 6.58 14.63 -12.92
C LYS A 166 5.14 14.38 -13.36
N ASP A 167 4.16 15.13 -12.83
CA ASP A 167 2.74 14.86 -13.04
C ASP A 167 2.02 16.07 -13.65
N ILE A 168 2.07 17.24 -13.02
CA ILE A 168 1.27 18.40 -13.43
C ILE A 168 1.71 18.97 -14.79
N ILE A 169 3.01 19.19 -15.01
CA ILE A 169 3.53 19.70 -16.28
C ILE A 169 3.13 18.77 -17.45
N PRO A 170 3.36 17.44 -17.38
CA PRO A 170 2.88 16.52 -18.41
C PRO A 170 1.37 16.54 -18.64
N LEU A 171 0.56 16.74 -17.59
CA LEU A 171 -0.90 16.84 -17.72
C LEU A 171 -1.33 18.15 -18.39
N MET A 172 -0.71 19.28 -18.05
CA MET A 172 -0.97 20.57 -18.69
C MET A 172 -0.59 20.58 -20.17
N ARG A 173 0.51 19.91 -20.56
CA ARG A 173 0.87 19.73 -21.98
C ARG A 173 -0.19 18.98 -22.79
N LYS A 174 -0.91 18.06 -22.15
CA LYS A 174 -1.96 17.24 -22.79
C LYS A 174 -3.33 17.90 -22.74
N ASN A 175 -3.61 18.63 -21.66
CA ASN A 175 -4.88 19.27 -21.39
C ASN A 175 -4.64 20.62 -20.70
N PRO A 176 -4.70 21.74 -21.45
CA PRO A 176 -4.54 23.08 -20.88
C PRO A 176 -5.55 23.43 -19.78
N ASP A 177 -6.73 22.81 -19.77
CA ASP A 177 -7.75 23.05 -18.75
C ASP A 177 -7.53 22.24 -17.46
N TYR A 178 -6.45 21.45 -17.35
CA TYR A 178 -6.25 20.55 -16.22
C TYR A 178 -6.27 21.25 -14.86
N LEU A 179 -5.55 22.36 -14.69
CA LEU A 179 -5.53 23.08 -13.40
C LEU A 179 -6.89 23.68 -13.06
N LYS A 180 -7.59 24.23 -14.05
CA LYS A 180 -8.95 24.77 -13.90
C LYS A 180 -9.91 23.70 -13.43
N ASN A 181 -9.92 22.55 -14.11
CA ASN A 181 -10.79 21.41 -13.79
C ASN A 181 -10.42 20.74 -12.45
N SER A 182 -9.16 20.87 -12.02
CA SER A 182 -8.70 20.34 -10.72
C SER A 182 -8.78 21.39 -9.61
N HIS A 183 -9.29 22.59 -9.88
CA HIS A 183 -9.35 23.71 -8.93
C HIS A 183 -8.00 24.07 -8.30
N ILE A 184 -6.92 23.97 -9.07
CA ILE A 184 -5.56 24.31 -8.64
C ILE A 184 -5.23 25.71 -9.14
N ARG A 185 -4.83 26.58 -8.20
CA ARG A 185 -4.42 27.96 -8.43
C ARG A 185 -2.89 28.06 -8.46
N LEU A 186 -2.38 28.99 -9.25
CA LEU A 186 -0.95 29.20 -9.43
C LEU A 186 -0.53 30.55 -8.85
N PHE A 187 0.54 30.57 -8.05
CA PHE A 187 1.06 31.78 -7.44
C PHE A 187 2.53 31.98 -7.76
N ALA A 188 2.91 33.20 -8.14
CA ALA A 188 4.30 33.63 -8.29
C ALA A 188 5.01 33.76 -6.93
N PRO A 189 6.36 33.81 -6.92
CA PRO A 189 7.13 33.98 -5.69
C PRO A 189 6.77 35.24 -4.90
N ASP A 190 6.30 36.29 -5.57
CA ASP A 190 5.81 37.53 -4.95
C ASP A 190 4.39 37.41 -4.36
N GLY A 191 3.75 36.26 -4.54
CA GLY A 191 2.41 35.96 -4.05
C GLY A 191 1.27 36.32 -5.00
N SER A 192 1.55 36.95 -6.15
CA SER A 192 0.53 37.25 -7.15
C SER A 192 -0.01 35.97 -7.80
N GLU A 193 -1.30 35.97 -8.14
CA GLU A 193 -1.91 34.85 -8.85
C GLU A 193 -1.60 34.93 -10.35
N VAL A 194 -1.26 33.79 -10.94
CA VAL A 194 -0.83 33.67 -12.33
C VAL A 194 -1.86 32.87 -13.11
N ASP A 195 -2.29 33.37 -14.26
CA ASP A 195 -3.09 32.59 -15.21
C ASP A 195 -2.23 31.46 -15.80
N PRO A 196 -2.61 30.18 -15.63
CA PRO A 196 -1.92 29.04 -16.23
C PRO A 196 -1.67 29.15 -17.73
N MET A 197 -2.49 29.88 -18.47
CA MET A 197 -2.36 30.06 -19.92
C MET A 197 -1.16 30.94 -20.31
N ASN A 198 -0.65 31.74 -19.37
CA ASN A 198 0.53 32.59 -19.57
C ASN A 198 1.85 31.89 -19.19
N VAL A 199 1.80 30.61 -18.80
CA VAL A 199 2.97 29.82 -18.43
C VAL A 199 3.40 28.94 -19.59
N ASP A 200 4.69 28.95 -19.91
CA ASP A 200 5.26 27.99 -20.85
C ASP A 200 5.38 26.61 -20.19
N TRP A 201 4.46 25.72 -20.56
CA TRP A 201 4.44 24.33 -20.08
C TRP A 201 5.43 23.42 -20.80
N SER A 202 6.09 23.87 -21.89
CA SER A 202 7.06 23.05 -22.64
C SER A 202 8.39 22.86 -21.89
N THR A 203 8.64 23.69 -20.88
CA THR A 203 9.83 23.65 -20.02
C THR A 203 9.46 23.26 -18.58
N ASP A 204 10.45 23.27 -17.69
CA ASP A 204 10.28 23.04 -16.25
C ASP A 204 10.04 24.33 -15.47
N ASP A 205 9.93 25.49 -16.15
CA ASP A 205 9.78 26.80 -15.52
C ASP A 205 8.57 26.89 -14.62
N ALA A 206 7.51 26.14 -14.93
CA ALA A 206 6.32 26.09 -14.09
C ALA A 206 6.64 25.68 -12.64
N ALA A 207 7.73 24.93 -12.40
CA ALA A 207 8.17 24.50 -11.08
C ALA A 207 8.60 25.64 -10.13
N LYS A 208 8.80 26.88 -10.64
CA LYS A 208 9.09 28.06 -9.82
C LYS A 208 7.85 28.64 -9.12
N TYR A 209 6.66 28.28 -9.60
CA TYR A 209 5.41 28.74 -9.03
C TYR A 209 4.92 27.82 -7.92
N ARG A 210 4.10 28.37 -7.00
CA ARG A 210 3.39 27.61 -5.99
C ARG A 210 2.02 27.19 -6.51
N PHE A 211 1.77 25.89 -6.55
CA PHE A 211 0.49 25.30 -6.90
C PHE A 211 -0.30 25.02 -5.64
N ARG A 212 -1.47 25.64 -5.50
CA ARG A 212 -2.33 25.47 -4.33
C ARG A 212 -3.73 25.05 -4.76
N GLN A 213 -4.22 23.97 -4.17
CA GLN A 213 -5.62 23.59 -4.24
C GLN A 213 -6.30 23.99 -2.95
N ASP A 214 -7.44 24.68 -3.06
CA ASP A 214 -8.22 25.12 -1.91
C ASP A 214 -8.93 23.90 -1.25
N PRO A 215 -9.33 23.98 0.03
CA PRO A 215 -9.99 22.87 0.71
C PRO A 215 -11.31 22.47 0.05
N GLY A 216 -11.62 21.17 0.03
CA GLY A 216 -12.84 20.64 -0.57
C GLY A 216 -12.79 19.13 -0.79
N SER A 217 -13.92 18.54 -1.21
CA SER A 217 -14.03 17.09 -1.43
C SER A 217 -13.13 16.58 -2.56
N GLU A 218 -12.73 17.44 -3.49
CA GLU A 218 -11.83 17.11 -4.61
C GLU A 218 -10.36 17.48 -4.33
N ASN A 219 -10.08 18.05 -3.16
CA ASN A 219 -8.73 18.37 -2.73
C ASN A 219 -7.88 17.09 -2.67
N ALA A 220 -6.63 17.11 -3.14
CA ALA A 220 -5.77 15.93 -3.18
C ALA A 220 -5.50 15.30 -1.78
N MET A 221 -5.66 16.09 -0.71
CA MET A 221 -5.59 15.66 0.69
C MET A 221 -6.97 15.57 1.38
N ALA A 222 -8.05 15.79 0.62
CA ALA A 222 -9.44 15.74 1.05
C ALA A 222 -9.68 16.39 2.42
N SER A 223 -9.98 15.60 3.44
CA SER A 223 -10.44 16.12 4.74
C SER A 223 -9.34 16.36 5.78
N VAL A 224 -8.21 15.64 5.73
CA VAL A 224 -7.22 15.64 6.83
C VAL A 224 -5.80 15.52 6.30
N LYS A 225 -4.87 16.26 6.92
CA LYS A 225 -3.42 16.07 6.81
C LYS A 225 -2.81 15.88 8.19
N ILE A 226 -2.00 14.85 8.36
CA ILE A 226 -1.22 14.58 9.57
C ILE A 226 0.25 14.84 9.27
N ASN A 227 0.81 15.88 9.89
CA ASN A 227 2.17 16.35 9.66
C ASN A 227 3.14 15.83 10.72
N PHE A 228 4.35 15.54 10.26
CA PHE A 228 5.51 15.21 11.08
C PHE A 228 6.78 15.71 10.35
N PRO A 229 7.85 16.05 11.08
CA PRO A 229 9.14 16.34 10.47
C PRO A 229 9.63 15.17 9.61
N SER A 230 9.98 15.44 8.36
CA SER A 230 10.52 14.45 7.42
C SER A 230 11.52 15.11 6.47
N PRO A 231 12.74 14.56 6.29
CA PRO A 231 13.72 15.10 5.34
C PRO A 231 13.21 15.03 3.90
N ASP A 232 12.38 14.03 3.58
CA ASP A 232 11.77 13.85 2.26
C ASP A 232 10.46 14.64 2.06
N GLY A 233 10.03 15.42 3.06
CA GLY A 233 8.79 16.19 3.00
C GLY A 233 7.50 15.37 2.90
N VAL A 234 7.53 14.09 3.31
CA VAL A 234 6.35 13.22 3.32
C VAL A 234 5.47 13.44 4.55
N TYR A 235 4.18 13.13 4.40
CA TYR A 235 3.16 13.24 5.44
C TYR A 235 2.08 12.16 5.25
N MET A 236 1.16 12.06 6.20
CA MET A 236 -0.05 11.24 6.10
C MET A 236 -1.24 12.12 5.74
N HIS A 237 -2.18 11.65 4.91
CA HIS A 237 -3.36 12.45 4.54
C HIS A 237 -4.54 11.60 4.04
N ASP A 238 -5.73 12.21 3.96
CA ASP A 238 -6.91 11.63 3.29
C ASP A 238 -6.80 11.74 1.75
N THR A 239 -7.71 11.17 0.98
CA THR A 239 -7.70 11.28 -0.48
C THR A 239 -9.11 11.26 -1.08
N PRO A 240 -9.36 12.00 -2.18
CA PRO A 240 -10.65 11.90 -2.87
C PRO A 240 -10.82 10.57 -3.61
N GLN A 241 -9.71 9.86 -3.88
CA GLN A 241 -9.69 8.61 -4.65
C GLN A 241 -9.90 7.38 -3.74
N GLN A 242 -11.04 7.33 -3.05
CA GLN A 242 -11.35 6.28 -2.06
C GLN A 242 -11.36 4.85 -2.64
N SER A 243 -11.71 4.70 -3.92
CA SER A 243 -11.72 3.39 -4.60
C SER A 243 -10.35 2.70 -4.64
N LEU A 244 -9.25 3.46 -4.52
CA LEU A 244 -7.89 2.90 -4.51
C LEU A 244 -7.63 2.02 -3.28
N PHE A 245 -8.32 2.24 -2.16
CA PHE A 245 -8.18 1.40 -0.97
C PHE A 245 -8.70 -0.03 -1.22
N GLY A 246 -9.58 -0.24 -2.21
CA GLY A 246 -10.06 -1.56 -2.61
C GLY A 246 -9.11 -2.35 -3.52
N LYS A 247 -7.98 -1.76 -3.95
CA LYS A 247 -7.01 -2.48 -4.78
C LYS A 247 -6.24 -3.52 -3.98
N MET A 248 -5.90 -4.62 -4.65
CA MET A 248 -4.98 -5.65 -4.13
C MET A 248 -3.61 -5.06 -3.79
N LEU A 249 -3.03 -4.30 -4.72
CA LEU A 249 -1.75 -3.61 -4.55
C LEU A 249 -2.00 -2.12 -4.41
N ARG A 250 -1.62 -1.54 -3.27
CA ARG A 250 -1.89 -0.14 -2.91
C ARG A 250 -0.62 0.72 -2.92
N PHE A 251 0.20 0.53 -3.96
CA PHE A 251 1.42 1.31 -4.22
C PHE A 251 1.12 2.37 -5.30
N ASP A 252 0.33 3.38 -4.95
CA ASP A 252 -0.23 4.37 -5.89
C ASP A 252 0.05 5.84 -5.50
N SER A 253 0.90 6.08 -4.49
CA SER A 253 1.28 7.43 -4.06
C SER A 253 2.66 7.86 -4.58
N SER A 254 3.04 9.10 -4.31
CA SER A 254 4.38 9.66 -4.62
C SER A 254 5.25 9.81 -3.37
N GLY A 255 5.09 8.91 -2.40
CA GLY A 255 5.91 8.83 -1.19
C GLY A 255 5.11 9.10 0.10
N CYS A 256 4.18 10.05 0.08
CA CYS A 256 3.24 10.27 1.19
C CYS A 256 2.32 9.06 1.42
N VAL A 257 1.71 8.96 2.60
CA VAL A 257 0.83 7.84 2.96
C VAL A 257 -0.61 8.33 2.98
N ARG A 258 -1.46 7.77 2.12
CA ARG A 258 -2.90 8.06 2.17
C ARG A 258 -3.56 7.09 3.13
N VAL A 259 -4.41 7.57 4.02
CA VAL A 259 -5.02 6.78 5.10
C VAL A 259 -6.52 6.74 4.93
N GLN A 260 -7.09 5.54 4.84
CA GLN A 260 -8.54 5.34 4.69
C GLN A 260 -9.26 5.73 5.98
N ASN A 261 -10.38 6.44 5.86
CA ASN A 261 -11.21 6.84 7.00
C ASN A 261 -10.41 7.54 8.11
N VAL A 262 -9.41 8.35 7.75
CA VAL A 262 -8.49 8.98 8.71
C VAL A 262 -9.17 9.97 9.67
N ARG A 263 -10.42 10.35 9.37
CA ARG A 263 -11.23 11.22 10.21
C ARG A 263 -11.94 10.46 11.33
N ASP A 264 -12.18 9.17 11.16
CA ASP A 264 -12.90 8.30 12.09
C ASP A 264 -11.93 7.74 13.15
#